data_AF-A0A7Y2L2W9-F1
#
_entry.id   AF-A0A7Y2L2W9-F1
#
_cell.length_a   1.000
_cell.length_b   1.000
_cell.length_c   1.000
_cell.angle_alpha   90.00
_cell.angle_beta   90.00
_cell.angle_gamma   90.00
#
_symmetry.space_group_name_H-M   'P 1'
#
loop_
_entity.id
_entity.type
_entity.pdbx_description
1 polymer ?
#
loop_
_entity_poly.entity_id
_entity_poly.type
_entity_poly.pdbx_seq_one_letter_code
_entity_poly.pdbx_strand_id
1 'polypeptide(L)'
;DYQDLTGQVIKRVTQLVTDVESNLLKLVLMASQVDRFAGIEHDRAALLAENNSQKNLTKGEGPQIHADKRDDVVSGQDDVDDLLSSLGF
;
A
#
# COMPACT_ATOMS: atom_id res chain seq x y z
N ASP A 1 -25.35 22.81 -3.87
CA ASP A 1 -26.11 21.55 -3.88
C ASP A 1 -25.22 20.33 -4.12
N TYR A 2 -24.50 20.21 -5.25
CA TYR A 2 -23.58 19.08 -5.49
C TYR A 2 -22.47 18.90 -4.44
N GLN A 3 -21.93 20.00 -3.90
CA GLN A 3 -20.89 19.96 -2.86
C GLN A 3 -21.40 19.40 -1.53
N ASP A 4 -22.68 19.56 -1.21
CA ASP A 4 -23.28 19.03 0.02
C ASP A 4 -23.47 17.50 -0.08
N LEU A 5 -23.96 17.01 -1.23
CA LEU A 5 -24.03 15.56 -1.48
C LEU A 5 -22.64 14.92 -1.49
N THR A 6 -21.65 15.51 -2.17
CA THR A 6 -20.28 14.98 -2.20
C THR A 6 -19.66 14.98 -0.79
N GLY A 7 -19.86 16.04 -0.01
CA GLY A 7 -19.38 16.12 1.38
C GLY A 7 -20.00 15.05 2.29
N GLN A 8 -21.31 14.79 2.14
CA GLN A 8 -22.00 13.74 2.88
C GLN A 8 -21.53 12.34 2.48
N VAL A 9 -21.29 12.09 1.20
CA VAL A 9 -20.75 10.80 0.71
C VAL A 9 -19.34 10.59 1.26
N ILE A 10 -18.45 11.59 1.16
CA ILE A 10 -17.09 11.50 1.70
C ILE A 10 -17.15 11.19 3.20
N LYS A 11 -17.98 11.89 3.97
CA LYS A 11 -18.12 11.64 5.42
C LYS A 11 -18.55 10.20 5.73
N ARG A 12 -19.49 9.64 4.95
CA ARG A 12 -19.94 8.25 5.11
C ARG A 12 -18.84 7.26 4.74
N VAL A 13 -18.10 7.52 3.66
CA VAL A 13 -16.97 6.69 3.25
C VAL A 13 -15.86 6.72 4.30
N THR A 14 -15.48 7.90 4.80
CA THR A 14 -14.50 8.02 5.88
C THR A 14 -14.93 7.24 7.11
N GLN A 15 -16.19 7.36 7.54
CA GLN A 15 -16.70 6.60 8.68
C GLN A 15 -16.60 5.09 8.46
N LEU A 16 -17.01 4.60 7.29
CA LEU A 16 -16.92 3.17 6.96
C LEU A 16 -15.47 2.67 6.97
N VAL A 17 -14.53 3.45 6.44
CA VAL A 17 -13.11 3.10 6.46
C VAL A 17 -12.59 3.04 7.90
N THR A 18 -12.93 4.01 8.74
CA THR A 18 -12.56 4.00 10.17
C THR A 18 -13.15 2.81 10.92
N ASP A 19 -14.39 2.43 10.63
CA ASP A 19 -15.03 1.28 11.24
C ASP A 19 -14.36 -0.03 10.80
N VAL A 20 -14.01 -0.16 9.52
CA VAL A 20 -13.26 -1.31 8.99
C VAL A 20 -11.88 -1.41 9.64
N GLU A 21 -11.15 -0.30 9.73
CA GLU A 21 -9.83 -0.24 10.38
C GLU A 21 -9.91 -0.68 11.84
N SER A 22 -10.88 -0.15 12.59
CA SER A 22 -11.11 -0.52 14.00
C SER A 22 -11.39 -2.01 14.19
N ASN A 23 -12.21 -2.58 13.29
CA ASN A 23 -12.52 -4.02 13.32
C ASN A 23 -11.30 -4.88 12.98
N LEU A 24 -10.48 -4.46 12.02
CA LEU A 24 -9.23 -5.15 11.68
C LEU A 24 -8.22 -5.10 12.84
N LEU A 25 -8.06 -3.94 13.48
CA LEU A 25 -7.22 -3.79 14.66
C LEU A 25 -7.67 -4.72 15.79
N LYS A 26 -8.99 -4.78 16.03
CA LYS A 26 -9.56 -5.66 17.06
C LYS A 26 -9.28 -7.14 16.76
N LEU A 27 -9.41 -7.56 15.51
CA LEU A 27 -9.11 -8.94 15.10
C LEU A 27 -7.64 -9.29 15.34
N VAL A 28 -6.72 -8.41 14.95
CA VAL A 28 -5.28 -8.61 15.15
C VAL A 28 -4.94 -8.69 16.64
N LEU A 29 -5.53 -7.83 17.47
CA LEU A 29 -5.33 -7.87 18.92
C LEU A 29 -5.85 -9.17 19.53
N MET A 30 -7.02 -9.65 19.10
CA MET A 30 -7.57 -10.93 19.56
C MET A 30 -6.67 -12.11 19.16
N ALA A 31 -6.19 -12.14 17.92
CA ALA A 31 -5.26 -13.18 17.46
C ALA A 31 -3.97 -13.18 18.30
N SER A 32 -3.38 -12.00 18.54
CA SER A 32 -2.18 -11.87 19.37
C SER A 32 -2.40 -12.31 20.83
N GLN A 33 -3.59 -12.07 21.39
CA GLN A 33 -3.95 -12.58 22.72
C GLN A 33 -4.08 -14.10 22.75
N VAL A 34 -4.66 -14.70 21.71
CA VAL A 34 -4.77 -16.15 21.55
C VAL A 34 -3.39 -16.80 21.40
N ASP A 35 -2.51 -16.23 20.57
CA ASP A 35 -1.14 -16.71 20.39
C ASP A 35 -0.37 -16.71 21.73
N ARG A 36 -0.50 -15.62 22.50
CA ARG A 36 0.09 -15.53 23.84
C ARG A 36 -0.47 -16.56 24.81
N PHE A 37 -1.77 -16.84 24.76
CA PHE A 37 -2.40 -17.84 25.63
C PHE A 37 -2.00 -19.27 25.23
N ALA A 38 -1.88 -19.54 23.94
CA ALA A 38 -1.45 -20.83 23.39
C ALA A 38 0.08 -21.06 23.47
N GLY A 39 0.85 -20.07 23.92
CA GLY A 39 2.31 -20.15 24.01
C GLY A 39 3.03 -20.09 22.67
N ILE A 40 2.38 -19.55 21.63
CA ILE A 40 2.96 -19.37 20.29
C ILE A 40 3.82 -18.11 20.32
N GLU A 41 5.12 -18.25 20.54
CA GLU A 41 6.07 -17.15 20.36
C GLU A 41 6.34 -16.94 18.86
N HIS A 42 6.01 -15.76 18.38
CA HIS A 42 6.41 -15.30 17.06
C HIS A 42 7.76 -14.59 17.16
N ASP A 43 8.73 -15.00 16.34
CA ASP A 43 10.01 -14.28 16.24
C ASP A 43 9.77 -12.88 15.65
N ARG A 44 9.75 -11.89 16.56
CA ARG A 44 9.51 -10.49 16.21
C ARG A 44 10.61 -9.93 15.30
N ALA A 45 11.83 -10.46 15.35
CA ALA A 45 12.92 -10.03 14.50
C ALA A 45 12.71 -10.52 13.06
N ALA A 46 12.24 -11.77 12.88
CA ALA A 46 11.90 -12.31 11.56
C ALA A 46 10.73 -11.52 10.89
N LEU A 47 9.68 -11.19 11.65
CA LEU A 47 8.53 -10.41 11.15
C LEU A 47 8.92 -8.98 10.71
N LEU A 48 9.82 -8.33 11.44
CA LEU A 48 10.31 -6.99 11.09
C LEU A 48 11.25 -7.00 9.88
N ALA A 49 12.02 -8.09 9.68
CA ALA A 49 12.85 -8.26 8.50
C ALA A 49 12.01 -8.41 7.22
N GLU A 50 10.90 -9.14 7.29
CA GLU A 50 9.99 -9.36 6.15
C GLU A 50 9.24 -8.09 5.72
N ASN A 51 8.91 -7.19 6.68
CA ASN A 51 8.20 -5.94 6.41
C ASN A 51 9.04 -4.92 5.61
N ASN A 52 10.38 -4.91 5.79
CA ASN A 52 11.26 -4.00 5.05
C ASN A 52 11.27 -4.28 3.54
N SER A 53 11.04 -5.52 3.11
CA SER A 53 10.90 -5.89 1.70
C SER A 53 9.67 -5.24 1.04
N GLN A 54 8.59 -5.06 1.79
CA GLN A 54 7.31 -4.52 1.28
C GLN A 54 7.18 -3.00 1.37
N LYS A 55 8.04 -2.34 2.14
CA LYS A 55 8.01 -0.88 2.37
C LYS A 55 8.20 -0.06 1.09
N ASN A 56 8.75 -0.66 0.03
CA ASN A 56 8.89 -0.01 -1.27
C ASN A 56 7.58 0.00 -2.08
N LEU A 57 6.64 -0.94 -1.86
CA LEU A 57 5.36 -0.96 -2.59
C LEU A 57 4.36 0.09 -2.08
N THR A 58 4.49 0.53 -0.83
CA THR A 58 3.54 1.46 -0.18
C THR A 58 3.97 2.93 -0.29
N LYS A 59 5.14 3.21 -0.86
CA LYS A 59 5.52 4.58 -1.24
C LYS A 59 4.73 4.95 -2.48
N GLY A 60 3.84 5.94 -2.36
CA GLY A 60 3.17 6.51 -3.53
C GLY A 60 4.21 7.10 -4.47
N GLU A 61 4.15 6.75 -5.75
CA GLU A 61 4.97 7.35 -6.79
C GLU A 61 4.45 8.77 -7.08
N GLY A 62 5.21 9.78 -6.64
CA GLY A 62 4.91 11.18 -6.94
C GLY A 62 5.28 11.56 -8.38
N PRO A 63 5.03 12.81 -8.80
CA PRO A 63 5.55 13.33 -10.05
C PRO A 63 7.07 13.13 -10.14
N GLN A 64 7.56 12.60 -11.25
CA GLN A 64 8.98 12.27 -11.42
C GLN A 64 9.79 13.55 -11.69
N ILE A 65 10.35 14.15 -10.63
CA ILE A 65 11.11 15.41 -10.69
C ILE A 65 12.54 15.20 -11.22
N HIS A 66 13.06 13.96 -11.18
CA HIS A 66 14.43 13.61 -11.60
C HIS A 66 14.44 12.51 -12.66
N ALA A 67 13.60 12.67 -13.70
CA ALA A 67 13.51 11.76 -14.82
C ALA A 67 14.85 11.53 -15.53
N ASP A 68 15.73 12.54 -15.54
CA ASP A 68 17.06 12.54 -16.16
C ASP A 68 18.10 11.66 -15.43
N LYS A 69 17.83 11.25 -14.19
CA LYS A 69 18.78 10.50 -13.33
C LYS A 69 18.35 9.07 -13.08
N ARG A 70 17.16 8.69 -13.54
CA ARG A 70 16.53 7.41 -13.26
C ARG A 70 16.62 6.53 -14.50
N ASP A 71 17.17 5.34 -14.33
CA ASP A 71 17.34 4.38 -15.42
C ASP A 71 16.02 3.70 -15.82
N ASP A 72 14.97 3.84 -15.02
CA ASP A 72 13.64 3.27 -15.24
C ASP A 72 12.62 4.28 -15.77
N VAL A 73 13.10 5.40 -16.35
CA VAL A 73 12.26 6.39 -17.02
C VAL A 73 12.55 6.37 -18.51
N VAL A 74 11.51 6.10 -19.30
CA VAL A 74 11.57 6.18 -20.77
C VAL A 74 11.60 7.64 -21.20
N SER A 75 12.51 7.98 -22.10
CA SER A 75 12.78 9.37 -22.51
C SER A 75 12.27 9.70 -23.91
N GLY A 76 11.91 8.67 -24.70
CA GLY A 76 11.43 8.81 -26.07
C GLY A 76 10.59 7.63 -26.54
N GLN A 77 10.14 7.69 -27.81
CA GLN A 77 9.28 6.66 -28.41
C GLN A 77 10.02 5.35 -28.65
N ASP A 78 11.31 5.40 -28.98
CA ASP A 78 12.13 4.19 -29.18
C ASP A 78 12.20 3.36 -27.88
N ASP A 79 12.43 4.03 -26.74
CA ASP A 79 12.43 3.40 -25.40
C ASP A 79 11.06 2.78 -25.05
N VAL A 80 9.96 3.40 -25.52
CA VAL A 80 8.58 2.89 -25.35
C VAL A 80 8.37 1.63 -26.19
N ASP A 81 8.84 1.62 -27.43
CA ASP A 81 8.68 0.50 -28.35
C ASP A 81 9.52 -0.71 -27.91
N ASP A 82 10.73 -0.48 -27.37
CA ASP A 82 11.57 -1.51 -26.76
C ASP A 82 10.89 -2.15 -25.53
N LEU A 83 10.28 -1.32 -24.68
CA LEU A 83 9.55 -1.79 -23.51
C LEU A 83 8.32 -2.63 -23.91
N LEU A 84 7.55 -2.17 -24.90
CA LEU A 84 6.38 -2.90 -25.42
C LEU A 84 6.79 -4.24 -26.03
N SER A 85 7.88 -4.25 -26.80
CA SER A 85 8.44 -5.48 -27.37
C SER A 85 8.85 -6.48 -26.28
N SER A 86 9.48 -6.00 -25.19
CA SER A 86 9.89 -6.85 -24.06
C SER A 86 8.69 -7.48 -23.31
N LEU A 87 7.53 -6.83 -23.37
CA LEU A 87 6.28 -7.26 -22.73
C LEU A 87 5.40 -8.09 -23.68
N GLY A 88 5.79 -8.23 -24.94
CA GLY A 88 5.12 -9.04 -25.96
C GLY A 88 4.02 -8.30 -26.75
N PHE A 89 4.06 -6.97 -26.80
CA PHE A 89 3.23 -6.13 -27.67
C PHE A 89 3.96 -5.74 -28.95
#